data_AF-A0AAN8GG67-F1
#
_entry.id   AF-A0AAN8GG67-F1
#
_cell.length_a   1.000
_cell.length_b   1.000
_cell.length_c   1.000
_cell.angle_alpha   90.00
_cell.angle_beta   90.00
_cell.angle_gamma   90.00
#
_symmetry.space_group_name_H-M   'P 1'
#
loop_
_entity.id
_entity.type
_entity.pdbx_description
1 polymer ?
#
loop_
_entity_poly.entity_id
_entity_poly.type
_entity_poly.pdbx_seq_one_letter_code
_entity_poly.pdbx_strand_id
1 'polypeptide(L)'
;MSLLIKEFFIFSVTILVTMATFPNHADMCQTLPTEIEIVKEIRVEHLGRDLVLSCVAKIRVNKCEGVCVSSVSPSVMNHRGLKKDCKCCRERELVSRDIVLHECYHDGELIPGIRQTQVMEPVDCGCYECHN
;
A
#
# COMPACT_ATOMS: atom_id res chain seq x y z
N MET A 1 35.91 43.58 17.99
CA MET A 1 34.63 43.25 18.65
C MET A 1 33.54 42.88 17.64
N SER A 2 33.33 43.68 16.60
CA SER A 2 32.28 43.51 15.57
C SER A 2 32.40 42.26 14.69
N LEU A 3 33.63 41.77 14.40
CA LEU A 3 33.83 40.53 13.64
C LEU A 3 33.41 39.28 14.41
N LEU A 4 33.72 39.19 15.71
CA LEU A 4 33.34 38.05 16.55
C LEU A 4 31.82 37.92 16.72
N ILE A 5 31.11 39.05 16.77
CA ILE A 5 29.64 39.08 16.85
C ILE A 5 29.02 38.57 15.54
N LYS A 6 29.62 38.91 14.39
CA LYS A 6 29.16 38.45 13.07
C LYS A 6 29.36 36.94 12.89
N GLU A 7 30.52 36.41 13.30
CA GLU A 7 30.79 34.97 13.28
C GLU A 7 29.82 34.21 14.20
N PHE A 8 29.55 34.72 15.41
CA PHE A 8 28.56 34.13 16.31
C PHE A 8 27.14 34.15 15.73
N PHE A 9 26.76 35.23 15.08
CA PHE A 9 25.44 35.36 14.47
C PHE A 9 25.27 34.37 13.32
N ILE A 10 26.28 34.26 12.44
CA ILE A 10 26.30 33.28 11.35
C ILE A 10 26.18 31.85 11.92
N PHE A 11 26.97 31.52 12.95
CA PHE A 11 26.95 30.19 13.56
C PHE A 11 25.60 29.87 14.24
N SER A 12 24.98 30.86 14.89
CA SER A 12 23.66 30.68 15.51
C SER A 12 22.56 30.45 14.46
N VAL A 13 22.63 31.15 13.33
CA VAL A 13 21.67 31.01 12.23
C VAL A 13 21.86 29.66 11.54
N THR A 14 23.11 29.22 11.31
CA THR A 14 23.35 27.90 10.71
C THR A 14 22.86 26.76 11.60
N ILE A 15 23.06 26.84 12.93
CA ILE A 15 22.52 25.84 13.88
C ILE A 15 20.99 25.82 13.87
N LEU A 16 20.34 26.98 13.81
CA LEU A 16 18.88 27.05 13.79
C LEU A 16 18.30 26.44 12.50
N VAL A 17 18.96 26.71 11.37
CA VAL A 17 18.57 26.16 10.05
C VAL A 17 18.77 24.64 10.02
N THR A 18 19.89 24.12 10.53
CA THR A 18 20.12 22.66 10.55
C THR A 18 19.08 21.94 11.40
N MET A 19 18.77 22.44 12.60
CA MET A 19 17.69 21.92 13.48
C MET A 19 16.33 21.86 12.78
N ALA A 20 15.97 22.90 12.03
CA ALA A 20 14.69 22.96 11.31
C ALA A 20 14.63 22.03 10.09
N THR A 21 15.79 21.66 9.52
CA THR A 21 15.87 20.76 8.35
C THR A 21 16.03 19.29 8.69
N PHE A 22 16.13 18.91 9.97
CA PHE A 22 16.12 17.48 10.31
C PHE A 22 14.77 16.91 9.88
N PRO A 23 14.77 15.88 9.00
CA PRO A 23 13.53 15.22 8.63
C PRO A 23 12.93 14.62 9.91
N ASN A 24 11.77 15.14 10.31
CA ASN A 24 10.95 14.46 11.29
C ASN A 24 10.73 13.04 10.75
N HIS A 25 11.15 12.04 11.52
CA HIS A 25 10.83 10.63 11.28
C HIS A 25 9.32 10.47 11.48
N ALA A 26 8.55 10.95 10.52
CA ALA A 26 7.10 10.91 10.53
C ALA A 26 6.66 9.71 9.69
N ASP A 27 5.66 8.99 10.21
CA ASP A 27 4.99 7.94 9.45
C ASP A 27 4.34 8.54 8.20
N MET A 28 4.60 7.94 7.05
CA MET A 28 4.07 8.35 5.75
C MET A 28 3.46 7.14 5.06
N CYS A 29 2.34 6.63 5.58
CA CYS A 29 1.56 5.55 4.98
C CYS A 29 0.26 6.11 4.39
N GLN A 30 -0.02 5.80 3.11
CA GLN A 30 -1.13 6.37 2.36
C GLN A 30 -1.94 5.31 1.63
N THR A 31 -3.24 5.57 1.49
CA THR A 31 -4.14 4.83 0.60
C THR A 31 -4.13 5.50 -0.77
N LEU A 32 -3.66 4.80 -1.79
CA LEU A 32 -3.51 5.34 -3.15
C LEU A 32 -4.31 4.50 -4.15
N PRO A 33 -5.01 5.11 -5.12
CA PRO A 33 -5.64 4.38 -6.21
C PRO A 33 -4.59 3.92 -7.22
N THR A 34 -4.74 2.69 -7.74
CA THR A 34 -3.88 2.09 -8.75
C THR A 34 -4.71 1.33 -9.77
N GLU A 35 -4.30 1.37 -11.04
CA GLU A 35 -4.96 0.60 -12.10
C GLU A 35 -4.36 -0.80 -12.19
N ILE A 36 -5.22 -1.81 -12.19
CA ILE A 36 -4.85 -3.21 -12.32
C ILE A 36 -5.69 -3.89 -13.40
N GLU A 37 -5.13 -4.93 -13.99
CA GLU A 37 -5.83 -5.85 -14.87
C GLU A 37 -6.17 -7.12 -14.07
N ILE A 38 -7.46 -7.45 -14.02
CA ILE A 38 -7.97 -8.63 -13.33
C ILE A 38 -8.37 -9.65 -14.37
N VAL A 39 -7.88 -10.87 -14.20
CA VAL A 39 -8.28 -12.04 -14.97
C VAL A 39 -9.06 -12.97 -14.05
N LYS A 40 -10.28 -13.36 -14.45
CA LYS A 40 -11.14 -14.24 -13.67
C LYS A 40 -11.74 -15.34 -14.52
N GLU A 41 -11.59 -16.58 -14.06
CA GLU A 41 -12.26 -17.73 -14.64
C GLU A 41 -13.68 -17.87 -14.07
N ILE A 42 -14.68 -17.91 -14.94
CA ILE A 42 -16.09 -18.06 -14.56
C ILE A 42 -16.66 -19.30 -15.24
N ARG A 43 -17.33 -20.15 -14.46
CA ARG A 43 -18.12 -21.26 -15.00
C ARG A 43 -19.52 -20.79 -15.32
N VAL A 44 -19.98 -21.04 -16.54
CA VAL A 44 -21.35 -20.77 -16.97
C VAL A 44 -21.94 -22.01 -17.62
N GLU A 45 -23.20 -22.27 -17.35
CA GLU A 45 -23.93 -23.32 -18.05
C GLU A 45 -24.50 -22.74 -19.36
N HIS A 46 -24.17 -23.36 -20.49
CA HIS A 46 -24.72 -23.03 -21.80
C HIS A 46 -25.17 -24.30 -22.52
N LEU A 47 -26.47 -24.38 -22.83
CA LEU A 47 -27.09 -25.54 -23.49
C LEU A 47 -26.82 -26.87 -22.74
N GLY A 48 -26.79 -26.84 -21.40
CA GLY A 48 -26.54 -28.01 -20.56
C GLY A 48 -25.07 -28.47 -20.50
N ARG A 49 -24.14 -27.63 -20.96
CA ARG A 49 -22.69 -27.84 -20.82
C ARG A 49 -22.08 -26.72 -19.99
N ASP A 50 -21.15 -27.10 -19.11
CA ASP A 50 -20.34 -26.15 -18.37
C ASP A 50 -19.23 -25.59 -19.28
N LEU A 51 -19.25 -24.29 -19.49
CA LEU A 51 -18.20 -23.54 -20.17
C LEU A 51 -17.36 -22.80 -19.13
N VAL A 52 -16.05 -22.77 -19.36
CA VAL A 52 -15.12 -21.95 -18.58
C VAL A 52 -14.75 -20.72 -19.41
N LEU A 53 -15.12 -19.54 -18.93
CA LEU A 53 -14.79 -18.26 -19.54
C LEU A 53 -13.60 -17.65 -18.83
N SER A 54 -12.61 -17.17 -19.58
CA SER A 54 -11.55 -16.30 -19.07
C SER A 54 -11.97 -14.85 -19.31
N CYS A 55 -12.28 -14.14 -18.22
CA CYS A 55 -12.80 -12.78 -18.27
C CYS A 55 -11.78 -11.77 -17.75
N VAL A 56 -11.64 -10.66 -18.46
CA VAL A 56 -10.67 -9.59 -18.17
C VAL A 56 -11.39 -8.29 -17.85
N ALA A 57 -10.86 -7.55 -16.88
CA ALA A 57 -11.26 -6.18 -16.59
C ALA A 57 -10.06 -5.34 -16.15
N LYS A 58 -10.00 -4.10 -16.66
CA LYS A 58 -9.09 -3.07 -16.16
C LYS A 58 -9.86 -2.16 -15.22
N ILE A 59 -9.46 -2.13 -13.96
CA ILE A 59 -10.13 -1.35 -12.93
C ILE A 59 -9.12 -0.57 -12.09
N ARG A 60 -9.59 0.51 -11.45
CA ARG A 60 -8.84 1.14 -10.36
C ARG A 60 -9.23 0.54 -9.03
N VAL A 61 -8.24 0.17 -8.23
CA VAL A 61 -8.39 -0.30 -6.84
C VAL A 61 -7.48 0.48 -5.92
N ASN A 62 -7.83 0.56 -4.65
CA ASN A 62 -6.93 1.15 -3.66
C ASN A 62 -5.78 0.19 -3.30
N LYS A 63 -4.64 0.77 -2.90
CA LYS A 63 -3.48 0.07 -2.31
C LYS A 63 -2.89 0.88 -1.16
N CYS A 64 -2.16 0.22 -0.27
CA CYS A 64 -1.38 0.87 0.78
C CYS A 64 0.08 1.03 0.33
N GLU A 65 0.61 2.25 0.44
CA GLU A 65 2.00 2.54 0.09
C GLU A 65 2.58 3.61 1.02
N GLY A 66 3.84 3.41 1.44
CA GLY A 66 4.47 4.34 2.35
C GLY A 66 5.62 3.81 3.18
N VAL A 67 6.09 4.64 4.09
CA VAL A 67 7.18 4.36 5.05
C VAL A 67 6.64 4.48 6.46
N CYS A 68 7.00 3.50 7.30
CA CYS A 68 6.66 3.48 8.73
C CYS A 68 7.93 3.45 9.57
N VAL A 69 7.98 4.27 10.61
CA VAL A 69 9.11 4.36 11.52
C VAL A 69 9.19 3.10 12.35
N SER A 70 10.35 2.45 12.26
CA SER A 70 10.67 1.23 12.99
C SER A 70 11.98 1.41 13.74
N SER A 71 12.15 0.71 14.86
CA SER A 71 13.37 0.78 15.67
C SER A 71 13.80 -0.60 16.18
N VAL A 72 15.10 -0.71 16.47
CA VAL A 72 15.68 -1.89 17.10
C VAL A 72 16.48 -1.42 18.30
N SER A 73 16.29 -2.09 19.43
CA SER A 73 17.01 -1.82 20.68
C SER A 73 17.57 -3.11 21.27
N PRO A 74 18.67 -3.06 22.03
CA PRO A 74 19.16 -4.22 22.79
C PRO A 74 18.13 -4.71 23.82
N SER A 75 18.09 -6.01 24.08
CA SER A 75 17.22 -6.60 25.12
C SER A 75 17.81 -7.86 25.71
N VAL A 76 17.84 -7.94 27.04
CA VAL A 76 18.24 -9.14 27.81
C VAL A 76 17.09 -10.14 28.00
N MET A 77 15.84 -9.70 27.78
CA MET A 77 14.64 -10.54 27.93
C MET A 77 14.32 -11.32 26.65
N ASN A 78 14.91 -10.94 25.52
CA ASN A 78 14.60 -11.52 24.22
C ASN A 78 15.73 -12.46 23.78
N HIS A 79 15.41 -13.66 23.31
CA HIS A 79 16.38 -14.71 22.95
C HIS A 79 17.40 -14.28 21.88
N ARG A 80 17.04 -13.32 21.01
CA ARG A 80 17.95 -12.76 19.97
C ARG A 80 18.82 -11.61 20.47
N GLY A 81 18.71 -11.23 21.75
CA GLY A 81 19.43 -10.08 22.31
C GLY A 81 18.90 -8.71 21.85
N LEU A 82 17.81 -8.68 21.07
CA LEU A 82 17.25 -7.48 20.45
C LEU A 82 15.73 -7.44 20.62
N LYS A 83 15.20 -6.26 20.93
CA LYS A 83 13.79 -5.90 20.84
C LYS A 83 13.57 -5.12 19.55
N LYS A 84 12.69 -5.62 18.69
CA LYS A 84 12.27 -4.97 17.45
C LYS A 84 10.90 -4.32 17.67
N ASP A 85 10.78 -3.06 17.31
CA ASP A 85 9.51 -2.35 17.18
C ASP A 85 9.36 -2.01 15.69
N CYS A 86 8.77 -2.95 14.95
CA CYS A 86 8.69 -2.90 13.49
C CYS A 86 7.26 -2.61 13.06
N LYS A 87 7.08 -1.54 12.28
CA LYS A 87 5.79 -1.12 11.75
C LYS A 87 5.76 -1.23 10.24
N CYS A 88 4.65 -1.73 9.71
CA CYS A 88 4.40 -1.96 8.29
C CYS A 88 3.21 -1.12 7.85
N CYS A 89 3.33 -0.50 6.66
CA CYS A 89 2.22 0.20 6.02
C CYS A 89 1.28 -0.85 5.43
N ARG A 90 0.11 -1.04 6.04
CA ARG A 90 -0.87 -2.03 5.61
C ARG A 90 -2.29 -1.53 5.78
N GLU A 91 -3.21 -2.29 5.21
CA GLU A 91 -4.64 -2.08 5.30
C GLU A 91 -5.13 -2.13 6.75
N ARG A 92 -6.02 -1.21 7.08
CA ARG A 92 -6.78 -1.25 8.33
C ARG A 92 -8.03 -2.12 8.18
N GLU A 93 -8.71 -1.93 7.06
CA GLU A 93 -9.99 -2.55 6.73
C GLU A 93 -10.06 -2.76 5.22
N LEU A 94 -10.61 -3.90 4.82
CA LEU A 94 -10.87 -4.27 3.44
C LEU A 94 -12.37 -4.23 3.18
N VAL A 95 -12.76 -3.69 2.03
CA VAL A 95 -14.16 -3.69 1.57
C VAL A 95 -14.28 -4.50 0.28
N SER A 96 -15.38 -5.22 0.15
CA SER A 96 -15.74 -5.91 -1.09
C SER A 96 -16.50 -4.96 -2.00
N ARG A 97 -16.09 -4.90 -3.28
CA ARG A 97 -16.77 -4.14 -4.32
C ARG A 97 -17.05 -5.05 -5.52
N ASP A 98 -18.30 -5.01 -5.98
CA ASP A 98 -18.70 -5.65 -7.24
C ASP A 98 -18.12 -4.87 -8.43
N ILE A 99 -17.54 -5.60 -9.37
CA ILE A 99 -17.00 -5.07 -10.61
C ILE A 99 -17.62 -5.80 -11.79
N VAL A 100 -17.66 -5.11 -12.94
CA VAL A 100 -18.10 -5.70 -14.20
C VAL A 100 -16.87 -6.16 -14.97
N LEU A 101 -16.96 -7.37 -15.53
CA LEU A 101 -15.99 -7.93 -16.44
C LEU A 101 -16.43 -7.61 -17.87
N HIS A 102 -15.55 -6.99 -18.63
CA HIS A 102 -15.89 -6.42 -19.94
C HIS A 102 -15.61 -7.38 -21.10
N GLU A 103 -14.57 -8.20 -20.99
CA GLU A 103 -14.08 -9.04 -22.09
C GLU A 103 -13.97 -10.49 -21.60
N CYS A 104 -14.88 -11.37 -22.03
CA CYS A 104 -14.91 -12.78 -21.63
C CYS A 104 -14.68 -13.69 -22.83
N TYR A 105 -13.73 -14.61 -22.72
CA TYR A 105 -13.32 -15.50 -23.81
C TYR A 105 -13.49 -16.97 -23.44
N HIS A 106 -13.93 -17.79 -24.41
CA HIS A 106 -13.92 -19.25 -24.35
C HIS A 106 -13.17 -19.76 -25.58
N ASP A 107 -12.07 -20.50 -25.40
CA ASP A 107 -11.24 -21.02 -26.50
C ASP A 107 -10.82 -19.96 -27.54
N GLY A 108 -10.66 -18.71 -27.10
CA GLY A 108 -10.30 -17.57 -27.95
C GLY A 108 -11.48 -16.80 -28.58
N GLU A 109 -12.71 -17.29 -28.43
CA GLU A 109 -13.91 -16.61 -28.93
C GLU A 109 -14.51 -15.70 -27.85
N LEU A 110 -14.86 -14.47 -28.24
CA LEU A 110 -15.53 -13.51 -27.35
C LEU A 110 -16.97 -13.97 -27.08
N ILE A 111 -17.30 -14.19 -25.81
CA ILE A 111 -18.63 -14.55 -25.37
C ILE A 111 -19.35 -13.28 -24.88
N PRO A 112 -20.38 -12.79 -25.60
CA PRO A 112 -21.10 -11.59 -25.21
C PRO A 112 -21.91 -11.82 -23.94
N GLY A 113 -21.90 -10.84 -23.04
CA GLY A 113 -22.69 -10.86 -21.82
C GLY A 113 -22.03 -10.07 -20.70
N ILE A 114 -22.85 -9.49 -19.82
CA ILE A 114 -22.36 -8.83 -18.61
C ILE A 114 -22.03 -9.93 -17.60
N ARG A 115 -20.82 -9.90 -17.06
CA ARG A 115 -20.38 -10.75 -15.97
C ARG A 115 -19.85 -9.89 -14.84
N GLN A 116 -20.05 -10.35 -13.61
CA GLN A 116 -19.67 -9.60 -12.42
C GLN A 116 -18.85 -10.49 -11.49
N THR A 117 -17.93 -9.87 -10.76
CA THR A 117 -17.17 -10.51 -9.68
C THR A 117 -16.91 -9.50 -8.58
N GLN A 118 -16.49 -9.99 -7.42
CA GLN A 118 -16.08 -9.15 -6.31
C GLN A 118 -14.55 -9.00 -6.26
N VAL A 119 -14.13 -7.81 -5.85
CA VAL A 119 -12.74 -7.46 -5.56
C VAL A 119 -12.68 -6.84 -4.18
N MET A 120 -11.65 -7.21 -3.42
CA MET A 120 -11.36 -6.61 -2.11
C MET A 120 -10.36 -5.48 -2.28
N GLU A 121 -10.61 -4.34 -1.65
CA GLU A 121 -9.67 -3.21 -1.63
C GLU A 121 -9.63 -2.52 -0.26
N PRO A 122 -8.50 -1.90 0.13
CA PRO A 122 -8.39 -1.18 1.39
C PRO A 122 -9.19 0.12 1.38
N VAL A 123 -9.90 0.36 2.49
CA VAL A 123 -10.58 1.64 2.76
C VAL A 123 -9.60 2.67 3.31
N ASP A 124 -8.71 2.21 4.19
CA ASP A 124 -7.75 3.04 4.92
C ASP A 124 -6.45 2.24 5.16
N CYS A 125 -5.33 2.97 5.21
CA CYS A 125 -4.00 2.42 5.38
C CYS A 125 -3.29 3.11 6.54
N GLY A 126 -2.50 2.36 7.31
CA GLY A 126 -1.76 2.90 8.44
C GLY A 126 -0.52 2.08 8.79
N CYS A 127 0.27 2.62 9.72
CA CYS A 127 1.45 1.95 10.25
C CYS A 127 1.09 1.09 11.46
N TYR A 128 1.21 -0.23 11.30
CA TYR A 128 0.85 -1.21 12.34
C TYR A 128 2.01 -2.16 12.60
N GLU A 129 2.03 -2.79 13.78
CA GLU A 129 3.02 -3.83 14.07
C GLU A 129 3.04 -4.90 12.97
N CYS A 130 4.23 -5.13 12.41
CA CYS A 130 4.43 -6.15 11.40
C CYS A 130 4.17 -7.53 12.00
N HIS A 131 3.41 -8.37 11.31
CA HIS A 131 3.29 -9.78 11.69
C HIS A 131 4.57 -10.52 11.25
N ASN A 132 5.04 -11.44 12.10
CA ASN A 132 6.31 -12.15 11.96
C ASN A 132 6.16 -13.38 11.05
#